data_AF-A0A239WCH4-F1
#
_entry.id   AF-A0A239WCH4-F1
#
_cell.length_a   1.000
_cell.length_b   1.000
_cell.length_c   1.000
_cell.angle_alpha   90.00
_cell.angle_beta   90.00
_cell.angle_gamma   90.00
#
_symmetry.space_group_name_H-M   'P 1'
#
loop_
_entity.id
_entity.type
_entity.pdbx_description
1 polymer ?
#
loop_
_entity_poly.entity_id
_entity_poly.type
_entity_poly.pdbx_seq_one_letter_code
_entity_poly.pdbx_strand_id
1 'polypeptide(L)'
;MSPTPTPSTPEPPDDLTSPDDAAASTGVPSTTEASSRSTTPQAARPTQHASEQALEDLDHSLIDPAPIPATSFAEGQGRVVFVGAGPGAPDLVSVRGARVIETADIIIWASSLVHPDMVARHKPDAELIDSAAIPLEDLEPLYTRARDEGLLVARVHTGDPSIYGATAEQRDLCRRIGIGFETIPGISAFSAAAARMDVEITVPEVSQSLILTRLEGGRTPMPDGETVASFAAHGATMAVYLSAARNKALQQALLEGGYAPETPCIIGYAVTWPEEMMFRCDLAHLSETMRNHKLWKHAVVLVGPALADGPIETRSHLYHPGFRHEYRAADADAHADLTTHGTRGVYDQSTTPDPKDNS
;
A
#
# COMPACT_ATOMS: atom_id res chain seq x y z
N MET A 1 24.80 14.64 -66.67
CA MET A 1 26.09 14.70 -65.96
C MET A 1 25.82 14.43 -64.49
N SER A 2 26.66 13.58 -63.90
CA SER A 2 26.78 13.26 -62.47
C SER A 2 25.73 12.33 -61.83
N PRO A 3 26.06 11.04 -61.67
CA PRO A 3 25.58 10.21 -60.56
C PRO A 3 26.51 10.38 -59.34
N THR A 4 25.95 10.33 -58.13
CA THR A 4 26.73 10.40 -56.87
C THR A 4 26.41 9.19 -55.98
N PRO A 5 27.40 8.59 -55.30
CA PRO A 5 27.38 7.18 -54.91
C PRO A 5 27.04 6.91 -53.43
N THR A 6 26.90 5.61 -53.17
CA THR A 6 26.68 4.85 -51.92
C THR A 6 27.56 5.27 -50.74
N PRO A 7 27.09 5.17 -49.47
CA PRO A 7 27.90 5.41 -48.28
C PRO A 7 28.65 4.15 -47.80
N SER A 8 29.88 4.36 -47.33
CA SER A 8 30.80 3.38 -46.74
C SER A 8 30.88 3.57 -45.22
N THR A 9 30.84 2.46 -44.47
CA THR A 9 31.06 2.36 -43.01
C THR A 9 32.52 2.62 -42.62
N PRO A 10 32.80 3.19 -41.43
CA PRO A 10 34.09 3.00 -40.78
C PRO A 10 33.99 2.27 -39.42
N GLU A 11 34.85 1.26 -39.27
CA GLU A 11 35.26 0.62 -38.01
C GLU A 11 36.31 1.48 -37.25
N PRO A 12 36.54 1.23 -35.94
CA PRO A 12 37.30 2.11 -35.06
C PRO A 12 38.80 1.76 -35.04
N PRO A 13 39.68 2.66 -34.54
CA PRO A 13 41.06 2.30 -34.23
C PRO A 13 41.25 1.95 -32.75
N ASP A 14 42.04 0.90 -32.56
CA ASP A 14 42.61 0.38 -31.33
C ASP A 14 43.93 1.09 -30.97
N ASP A 15 44.10 1.28 -29.66
CA ASP A 15 45.29 0.99 -28.85
C ASP A 15 46.50 1.96 -28.74
N LEU A 16 47.10 1.89 -27.53
CA LEU A 16 48.46 2.29 -27.08
C LEU A 16 48.66 3.80 -26.81
N THR A 17 49.07 4.31 -25.64
CA THR A 17 50.00 3.83 -24.61
C THR A 17 50.04 4.82 -23.42
N SER A 18 50.20 4.34 -22.19
CA SER A 18 50.82 5.08 -21.04
C SER A 18 52.35 4.86 -21.09
N PRO A 19 53.25 5.66 -20.44
CA PRO A 19 53.32 5.80 -18.97
C PRO A 19 53.88 7.13 -18.37
N ASP A 20 53.57 7.29 -17.07
CA ASP A 20 54.35 7.79 -15.91
C ASP A 20 55.08 9.15 -15.79
N ASP A 21 54.82 9.72 -14.59
CA ASP A 21 55.66 10.50 -13.65
C ASP A 21 56.01 11.98 -13.90
N ALA A 22 55.46 12.88 -13.05
CA ALA A 22 56.18 13.44 -11.89
C ALA A 22 55.46 14.65 -11.22
N ALA A 23 55.17 14.48 -9.92
CA ALA A 23 55.10 15.40 -8.77
C ALA A 23 54.93 16.95 -8.93
N ALA A 24 54.00 17.54 -8.15
CA ALA A 24 54.32 18.44 -7.01
C ALA A 24 53.08 19.03 -6.27
N SER A 25 52.93 18.66 -4.99
CA SER A 25 52.61 19.45 -3.77
C SER A 25 51.60 20.63 -3.76
N THR A 26 50.67 20.55 -2.79
CA THR A 26 50.12 21.55 -1.81
C THR A 26 48.60 21.33 -1.69
N GLY A 27 47.91 21.14 -0.56
CA GLY A 27 48.20 21.17 0.87
C GLY A 27 46.96 21.73 1.58
N VAL A 28 46.14 20.91 2.26
CA VAL A 28 45.13 21.34 3.28
C VAL A 28 44.83 20.16 4.24
N PRO A 29 44.83 20.33 5.57
CA PRO A 29 44.52 19.26 6.52
C PRO A 29 43.07 19.26 7.04
N SER A 30 42.70 18.11 7.62
CA SER A 30 41.56 17.81 8.52
C SER A 30 40.24 17.42 7.87
N THR A 31 40.17 16.14 7.49
CA THR A 31 38.92 15.41 7.26
C THR A 31 38.24 15.06 8.58
N THR A 32 37.00 15.49 8.68
CA THR A 32 35.93 15.03 9.58
C THR A 32 35.88 13.50 9.62
N GLU A 33 35.94 12.90 10.82
CA GLU A 33 35.61 11.48 11.01
C GLU A 33 34.11 11.27 10.77
N ALA A 34 33.76 10.96 9.52
CA ALA A 34 32.49 10.36 9.21
C ALA A 34 32.50 8.92 9.72
N SER A 35 31.74 8.65 10.78
CA SER A 35 31.44 7.31 11.26
C SER A 35 30.75 6.52 10.14
N SER A 36 31.53 5.76 9.38
CA SER A 36 31.04 4.84 8.36
C SER A 36 30.43 3.63 9.06
N ARG A 37 29.10 3.63 9.18
CA ARG A 37 28.36 2.41 9.56
C ARG A 37 28.45 1.43 8.39
N SER A 38 29.36 0.47 8.50
CA SER A 38 29.38 -0.73 7.66
C SER A 38 28.08 -1.52 7.89
N THR A 39 27.10 -1.34 7.02
CA THR A 39 25.96 -2.26 6.90
C THR A 39 26.33 -3.33 5.88
N THR A 40 26.96 -4.42 6.35
CA THR A 40 27.08 -5.62 5.54
C THR A 40 25.67 -6.10 5.21
N PRO A 41 25.31 -6.35 3.93
CA PRO A 41 23.99 -6.83 3.57
C PRO A 41 23.70 -8.14 4.30
N GLN A 42 22.69 -8.16 5.17
CA GLN A 42 22.24 -9.39 5.80
C GLN A 42 21.44 -10.19 4.76
N ALA A 43 21.86 -11.43 4.50
CA ALA A 43 21.10 -12.32 3.63
C ALA A 43 19.67 -12.48 4.17
N ALA A 44 18.67 -12.39 3.29
CA ALA A 44 17.29 -12.66 3.65
C ALA A 44 17.21 -14.07 4.25
N ARG A 45 16.72 -14.17 5.50
CA ARG A 45 16.44 -15.48 6.09
C ARG A 45 15.30 -16.13 5.29
N PRO A 46 15.33 -17.45 5.03
CA PRO A 46 14.18 -18.17 4.50
C PRO A 46 12.95 -17.89 5.37
N THR A 47 11.77 -17.82 4.75
CA THR A 47 10.51 -17.68 5.48
C THR A 47 10.41 -18.75 6.56
N GLN A 48 9.96 -18.38 7.76
CA GLN A 48 9.98 -19.26 8.93
C GLN A 48 8.93 -20.36 8.77
N HIS A 49 9.33 -21.56 8.34
CA HIS A 49 8.51 -22.75 8.48
C HIS A 49 8.78 -23.38 9.84
N ALA A 50 7.93 -23.09 10.83
CA ALA A 50 7.89 -23.85 12.08
C ALA A 50 7.02 -25.10 11.89
N SER A 51 7.35 -26.22 12.55
CA SER A 51 6.42 -27.34 12.62
C SER A 51 5.19 -26.95 13.44
N GLU A 52 4.04 -27.59 13.21
CA GLU A 52 2.81 -27.37 14.00
C GLU A 52 3.09 -27.52 15.50
N GLN A 53 3.89 -28.53 15.87
CA GLN A 53 4.33 -28.74 17.25
C GLN A 53 5.20 -27.60 17.80
N ALA A 54 6.11 -27.05 16.99
CA ALA A 54 6.90 -25.91 17.41
C ALA A 54 6.06 -24.64 17.58
N LEU A 55 4.89 -24.55 16.94
CA LEU A 55 3.92 -23.47 17.18
C LEU A 55 3.17 -23.67 18.50
N GLU A 56 2.82 -24.91 18.86
CA GLU A 56 2.18 -25.23 20.15
C GLU A 56 3.08 -24.88 21.34
N ASP A 57 4.40 -24.97 21.16
CA ASP A 57 5.39 -24.62 22.17
C ASP A 57 5.69 -23.11 22.25
N LEU A 58 5.10 -22.27 21.38
CA LEU A 58 5.28 -20.82 21.45
C LEU A 58 4.49 -20.21 22.60
N ASP A 59 5.18 -19.55 23.52
CA ASP A 59 4.53 -18.70 24.50
C ASP A 59 4.09 -17.38 23.85
N HIS A 60 2.82 -17.32 23.45
CA HIS A 60 2.21 -16.13 22.87
C HIS A 60 2.24 -14.89 23.76
N SER A 61 2.44 -15.05 25.08
CA SER A 61 2.58 -13.93 26.02
C SER A 61 3.97 -13.28 25.98
N LEU A 62 4.96 -13.96 25.37
CA LEU A 62 6.35 -13.53 25.28
C LEU A 62 6.79 -13.18 23.84
N ILE A 63 5.87 -13.21 22.86
CA ILE A 63 6.20 -12.81 21.49
C ILE A 63 6.38 -11.28 21.47
N ASP A 64 7.63 -10.86 21.58
CA ASP A 64 8.00 -9.48 21.33
C ASP A 64 7.66 -9.11 19.88
N PRO A 65 7.04 -7.95 19.65
CA PRO A 65 6.82 -7.49 18.29
C PRO A 65 8.18 -7.40 17.59
N ALA A 66 8.28 -8.00 16.40
CA ALA A 66 9.52 -7.99 15.63
C ALA A 66 10.08 -6.56 15.57
N PRO A 67 11.38 -6.36 15.87
CA PRO A 67 11.99 -5.05 15.91
C PRO A 67 11.81 -4.38 14.56
N ILE A 68 11.33 -3.14 14.55
CA ILE A 68 11.22 -2.34 13.33
C ILE A 68 12.67 -2.07 12.87
N PRO A 69 13.06 -2.44 11.63
CA PRO A 69 14.45 -2.31 11.16
C PRO A 69 14.99 -0.87 11.04
N ALA A 70 14.30 0.13 11.56
CA ALA A 70 14.76 1.51 11.54
C ALA A 70 14.50 2.16 12.90
N THR A 71 15.59 2.61 13.53
CA THR A 71 15.64 3.45 14.73
C THR A 71 15.27 2.78 16.06
N SER A 72 16.28 2.28 16.79
CA SER A 72 16.19 2.16 18.25
C SER A 72 16.28 3.57 18.84
N PHE A 73 15.20 4.07 19.44
CA PHE A 73 15.22 5.31 20.22
C PHE A 73 15.75 5.01 21.62
N ALA A 74 16.62 5.84 22.17
CA ALA A 74 17.04 5.66 23.56
C ALA A 74 15.85 5.92 24.50
N GLU A 75 15.77 5.19 25.62
CA GLU A 75 14.75 5.44 26.64
C GLU A 75 14.80 6.90 27.11
N GLY A 76 13.62 7.53 27.21
CA GLY A 76 13.49 8.95 27.59
C GLY A 76 13.72 9.96 26.46
N GLN A 77 13.99 9.54 25.22
CA GLN A 77 14.01 10.45 24.07
C GLN A 77 12.61 10.62 23.46
N GLY A 78 12.24 11.88 23.22
CA GLY A 78 10.98 12.22 22.58
C GLY A 78 10.92 11.75 21.13
N ARG A 79 9.74 11.34 20.68
CA ARG A 79 9.54 10.83 19.31
C ARG A 79 8.14 11.04 18.78
N VAL A 80 8.03 11.08 17.45
CA VAL A 80 6.76 11.11 16.72
C VAL A 80 6.51 9.77 16.06
N VAL A 81 5.37 9.15 16.37
CA VAL A 81 4.93 7.92 15.72
C VAL A 81 3.74 8.25 14.82
N PHE A 82 3.92 8.12 13.51
CA PHE A 82 2.84 8.21 12.54
C PHE A 82 2.04 6.90 12.56
N VAL A 83 0.83 6.92 13.09
CA VAL A 83 -0.01 5.73 13.28
C VAL A 83 -1.09 5.67 12.20
N GLY A 84 -1.12 4.58 11.44
CA GLY A 84 -2.27 4.22 10.62
C GLY A 84 -3.44 3.77 11.47
N ALA A 85 -4.48 4.59 11.54
CA ALA A 85 -5.69 4.34 12.32
C ALA A 85 -6.58 3.25 11.71
N GLY A 86 -6.39 2.93 10.43
CA GLY A 86 -7.32 2.07 9.72
C GLY A 86 -8.50 2.83 9.10
N PRO A 87 -9.49 2.12 8.54
CA PRO A 87 -10.57 2.70 7.73
C PRO A 87 -11.64 3.43 8.54
N GLY A 88 -11.75 3.17 9.84
CA GLY A 88 -12.78 3.77 10.70
C GLY A 88 -12.97 3.03 12.01
N ALA A 89 -13.30 1.75 11.94
CA ALA A 89 -13.55 0.93 13.11
C ALA A 89 -12.30 0.85 14.03
N PRO A 90 -12.43 1.12 15.34
CA PRO A 90 -11.30 1.13 16.27
C PRO A 90 -10.55 -0.19 16.41
N ASP A 91 -11.19 -1.33 16.13
CA ASP A 91 -10.59 -2.67 16.18
C ASP A 91 -9.77 -3.01 14.93
N LEU A 92 -9.81 -2.16 13.89
CA LEU A 92 -8.98 -2.29 12.68
C LEU A 92 -7.69 -1.46 12.73
N VAL A 93 -7.40 -0.82 13.86
CA VAL A 93 -6.05 -0.33 14.14
C VAL A 93 -5.14 -1.51 14.44
N SER A 94 -3.88 -1.44 14.02
CA SER A 94 -2.91 -2.47 14.41
C SER A 94 -2.73 -2.49 15.94
N VAL A 95 -2.45 -3.66 16.52
CA VAL A 95 -2.13 -3.79 17.96
C VAL A 95 -1.01 -2.83 18.38
N ARG A 96 -0.01 -2.65 17.52
CA ARG A 96 1.08 -1.69 17.75
C ARG A 96 0.58 -0.23 17.74
N GLY A 97 -0.29 0.12 16.80
CA GLY A 97 -0.90 1.44 16.70
C GLY A 97 -1.76 1.78 17.92
N ALA A 98 -2.63 0.85 18.35
CA ALA A 98 -3.43 1.00 19.57
C ALA A 98 -2.56 1.30 20.79
N ARG A 99 -1.53 0.48 21.03
CA ARG A 99 -0.60 0.67 22.16
C ARG A 99 0.07 2.05 22.15
N VAL A 100 0.47 2.54 20.98
CA VAL A 100 1.06 3.88 20.86
C VAL A 100 0.03 4.97 21.17
N ILE A 101 -1.19 4.87 20.66
CA ILE A 101 -2.26 5.83 20.95
C ILE A 101 -2.60 5.84 22.44
N GLU A 102 -2.72 4.66 23.07
CA GLU A 102 -3.05 4.53 24.50
C GLU A 102 -1.98 5.12 25.43
N THR A 103 -0.70 5.08 25.03
CA THR A 103 0.44 5.48 25.88
C THR A 103 1.03 6.86 25.57
N ALA A 104 0.68 7.46 24.43
CA ALA A 104 1.22 8.74 24.01
C ALA A 104 0.88 9.89 24.96
N ASP A 105 1.83 10.80 25.14
CA ASP A 105 1.66 12.05 25.88
C ASP A 105 0.87 13.08 25.08
N ILE A 106 1.08 13.10 23.76
CA ILE A 106 0.39 14.00 22.83
C ILE A 106 -0.21 13.16 21.72
N ILE A 107 -1.51 13.30 21.46
CA ILE A 107 -2.22 12.60 20.41
C ILE A 107 -2.75 13.64 19.43
N ILE A 108 -2.18 13.66 18.23
CA ILE A 108 -2.56 14.58 17.16
C ILE A 108 -3.32 13.79 16.10
N TRP A 109 -4.63 14.04 15.98
CA TRP A 109 -5.54 13.31 15.08
C TRP A 109 -6.35 14.28 14.23
N ALA A 110 -7.05 13.80 13.20
CA ALA A 110 -7.93 14.66 12.38
C ALA A 110 -9.38 14.21 12.57
N SER A 111 -10.17 14.96 13.34
CA SER A 111 -11.58 14.63 13.64
C SER A 111 -12.46 14.54 12.39
N SER A 112 -12.00 15.15 11.29
CA SER A 112 -12.66 15.08 9.98
C SER A 112 -12.53 13.72 9.28
N LEU A 113 -11.60 12.86 9.69
CA LEU A 113 -11.25 11.62 8.97
C LEU A 113 -10.97 10.41 9.87
N VAL A 114 -10.89 10.61 11.18
CA VAL A 114 -10.66 9.57 12.18
C VAL A 114 -11.83 9.61 13.16
N HIS A 115 -12.44 8.45 13.44
CA HIS A 115 -13.54 8.36 14.39
C HIS A 115 -13.05 8.64 15.83
N PRO A 116 -13.78 9.39 16.67
CA PRO A 116 -13.33 9.73 18.03
C PRO A 116 -13.01 8.51 18.90
N ASP A 117 -13.71 7.39 18.71
CA ASP A 117 -13.44 6.16 19.44
C ASP A 117 -12.01 5.62 19.25
N MET A 118 -11.35 6.00 18.15
CA MET A 118 -9.94 5.64 17.87
C MET A 118 -8.99 6.16 18.94
N VAL A 119 -9.26 7.34 19.49
CA VAL A 119 -8.41 8.00 20.48
C VAL A 119 -9.00 7.96 21.88
N ALA A 120 -10.21 7.41 22.06
CA ALA A 120 -10.95 7.43 23.32
C ALA A 120 -10.26 6.67 24.47
N ARG A 121 -9.34 5.73 24.17
CA ARG A 121 -8.57 4.97 25.16
C ARG A 121 -7.22 5.60 25.52
N HIS A 122 -7.04 6.90 25.25
CA HIS A 122 -5.84 7.62 25.65
C HIS A 122 -5.61 7.56 27.17
N LYS A 123 -4.35 7.66 27.61
CA LYS A 123 -4.05 7.80 29.04
C LYS A 123 -4.63 9.11 29.63
N PRO A 124 -4.92 9.16 30.94
CA PRO A 124 -5.62 10.30 31.56
C PRO A 124 -5.01 11.68 31.30
N ASP A 125 -3.68 11.76 31.27
CA ASP A 125 -2.94 13.03 31.13
C ASP A 125 -2.51 13.33 29.68
N ALA A 126 -3.01 12.57 28.70
CA ALA A 126 -2.69 12.81 27.29
C ALA A 126 -3.33 14.10 26.76
N GLU A 127 -2.55 14.90 26.03
CA GLU A 127 -3.04 16.08 25.32
C GLU A 127 -3.60 15.66 23.95
N LEU A 128 -4.90 15.89 23.72
CA LEU A 128 -5.58 15.62 22.45
C LEU A 128 -5.62 16.87 21.58
N ILE A 129 -4.98 16.80 20.41
CA ILE A 129 -4.94 17.89 19.43
C ILE A 129 -5.70 17.49 18.17
N ASP A 130 -6.79 18.19 17.88
CA ASP A 130 -7.49 18.05 16.61
C ASP A 130 -6.81 18.89 15.52
N SER A 131 -6.06 18.20 14.66
CA SER A 131 -5.37 18.80 13.53
C SER A 131 -6.27 19.20 12.37
N ALA A 132 -7.58 18.89 12.40
CA ALA A 132 -8.50 19.39 11.39
C ALA A 132 -8.63 20.92 11.42
N ALA A 133 -8.27 21.56 12.55
CA ALA A 133 -8.40 22.99 12.77
C ALA A 133 -7.08 23.78 12.64
N ILE A 134 -5.93 23.11 12.45
CA ILE A 134 -4.62 23.77 12.51
C ILE A 134 -3.77 23.47 11.27
N PRO A 135 -2.95 24.43 10.80
CA PRO A 135 -1.97 24.21 9.75
C PRO A 135 -0.74 23.42 10.24
N LEU A 136 0.13 23.02 9.31
CA LEU A 136 1.35 22.24 9.60
C LEU A 136 2.30 23.00 10.55
N GLU A 137 2.38 24.32 10.41
CA GLU A 137 3.23 25.20 11.20
C GLU A 137 2.92 25.12 12.71
N ASP A 138 1.66 24.83 13.06
CA ASP A 138 1.23 24.66 14.45
C ASP A 138 1.63 23.29 15.03
N LEU A 139 2.08 22.33 14.19
CA LEU A 139 2.63 21.06 14.66
C LEU A 139 4.08 21.19 15.14
N GLU A 140 4.84 22.16 14.61
CA GLU A 140 6.25 22.34 14.97
C GLU A 140 6.48 22.62 16.47
N PRO A 141 5.72 23.52 17.12
CA PRO A 141 5.82 23.72 18.57
C PRO A 141 5.54 22.43 19.36
N LEU A 142 4.56 21.63 18.93
CA LEU A 142 4.20 20.38 19.60
C LEU A 142 5.33 19.34 19.48
N TYR A 143 5.90 19.17 18.28
CA TYR A 143 7.03 18.26 18.07
C TYR A 143 8.31 18.75 18.75
N THR A 144 8.54 20.07 18.79
CA THR A 144 9.67 20.67 19.50
C THR A 144 9.56 20.42 21.00
N ARG A 145 8.38 20.65 21.59
CA ARG A 145 8.12 20.33 23.00
C ARG A 145 8.33 18.85 23.27
N ALA A 146 7.82 17.98 22.40
CA ALA A 146 8.01 16.54 22.57
C ALA A 146 9.49 16.14 22.56
N ARG A 147 10.30 16.73 21.67
CA ARG A 147 11.74 16.51 21.62
C ARG A 147 12.41 16.94 22.93
N ASP A 148 12.11 18.14 23.39
CA ASP A 148 12.79 18.78 24.52
C ASP A 148 12.41 18.15 25.86
N GLU A 149 11.17 17.67 25.99
CA GLU A 149 10.64 17.08 27.23
C GLU A 149 10.65 15.55 27.22
N GLY A 150 11.07 14.89 26.14
CA GLY A 150 11.14 13.43 26.06
C GLY A 150 9.78 12.75 25.84
N LEU A 151 8.80 13.44 25.25
CA LEU A 151 7.42 12.98 25.12
C LEU A 151 7.19 12.11 23.88
N LEU A 152 6.25 11.18 24.01
CA LEU A 152 5.73 10.37 22.91
C LEU A 152 4.55 11.08 22.23
N VAL A 153 4.67 11.32 20.92
CA VAL A 153 3.59 11.84 20.09
C VAL A 153 3.00 10.73 19.23
N ALA A 154 1.70 10.48 19.35
CA ALA A 154 0.93 9.70 18.40
C ALA A 154 0.32 10.63 17.34
N ARG A 155 0.86 10.61 16.13
CA ARG A 155 0.29 11.32 14.97
C ARG A 155 -0.63 10.37 14.21
N VAL A 156 -1.92 10.44 14.50
CA VAL A 156 -2.94 9.49 14.01
C VAL A 156 -3.45 9.91 12.64
N HIS A 157 -3.25 9.05 11.64
CA HIS A 157 -3.69 9.24 10.26
C HIS A 157 -4.76 8.21 9.87
N THR A 158 -5.77 8.64 9.12
CA THR A 158 -6.77 7.73 8.54
C THR A 158 -6.11 6.72 7.59
N GLY A 159 -6.62 5.49 7.56
CA GLY A 159 -6.12 4.43 6.69
C GLY A 159 -4.67 4.07 6.98
N ASP A 160 -3.83 4.13 5.94
CA ASP A 160 -2.40 3.89 6.01
C ASP A 160 -1.61 5.21 5.78
N PRO A 161 -0.60 5.56 6.61
CA PRO A 161 0.13 6.82 6.50
C PRO A 161 0.95 6.98 5.20
N SER A 162 1.18 5.91 4.44
CA SER A 162 1.87 5.96 3.14
C SER A 162 0.99 6.45 1.99
N ILE A 163 -0.34 6.47 2.16
CA ILE A 163 -1.29 6.81 1.10
C ILE A 163 -1.99 8.13 1.44
N TYR A 164 -1.65 9.19 0.69
CA TYR A 164 -2.27 10.53 0.79
C TYR A 164 -2.31 11.16 2.20
N GLY A 165 -1.49 10.68 3.14
CA GLY A 165 -1.51 11.12 4.54
C GLY A 165 -0.78 12.44 4.83
N ALA A 166 -0.15 13.08 3.83
CA ALA A 166 0.71 14.27 4.03
C ALA A 166 1.79 14.06 5.12
N THR A 167 2.33 12.84 5.20
CA THR A 167 3.33 12.47 6.22
C THR A 167 4.75 12.84 5.78
N ALA A 168 5.00 13.05 4.49
CA ALA A 168 6.33 13.37 3.96
C ALA A 168 6.85 14.72 4.48
N GLU A 169 6.05 15.78 4.38
CA GLU A 169 6.38 17.12 4.90
C GLU A 169 6.58 17.13 6.42
N GLN A 170 5.80 16.33 7.15
CA GLN A 170 5.94 16.19 8.60
C GLN A 170 7.22 15.43 8.98
N ARG A 171 7.65 14.43 8.19
CA ARG A 171 8.95 13.78 8.38
C ARG A 171 10.10 14.75 8.11
N ASP A 172 9.98 15.61 7.12
CA ASP A 172 10.98 16.66 6.87
C ASP A 172 11.05 17.67 8.01
N LEU A 173 9.90 18.06 8.57
CA LEU A 173 9.83 18.84 9.81
C LEU A 173 10.55 18.11 10.95
N CYS A 174 10.28 16.82 11.16
CA CYS A 174 10.94 16.04 12.21
C CYS A 174 12.46 16.01 12.05
N ARG A 175 12.95 15.80 10.81
CA ARG A 175 14.39 15.84 10.49
C ARG A 175 14.98 17.21 10.78
N ARG A 176 14.30 18.29 10.38
CA ARG A 176 14.75 19.66 10.57
C ARG A 176 14.93 20.01 12.04
N ILE A 177 14.02 19.58 12.90
CA ILE A 177 14.08 19.88 14.35
C ILE A 177 14.84 18.82 15.15
N GLY A 178 15.25 17.70 14.52
CA GLY A 178 16.03 16.64 15.17
C GLY A 178 15.23 15.77 16.14
N ILE A 179 13.93 15.57 15.93
CA ILE A 179 13.13 14.61 16.70
C ILE A 179 13.13 13.25 15.99
N GLY A 180 13.22 12.16 16.77
CA GLY A 180 13.08 10.80 16.26
C GLY A 180 11.65 10.54 15.74
N PHE A 181 11.51 9.76 14.67
CA PHE A 181 10.18 9.39 14.19
C PHE A 181 10.16 8.00 13.56
N GLU A 182 8.99 7.37 13.59
CA GLU A 182 8.70 6.09 12.96
C GLU A 182 7.26 6.06 12.40
N THR A 183 6.97 5.10 11.53
CA THR A 183 5.63 4.93 10.95
C THR A 183 5.12 3.52 11.24
N ILE A 184 3.91 3.44 11.77
CA ILE A 184 3.15 2.20 11.94
C ILE A 184 2.12 2.11 10.81
N PRO A 185 2.13 1.04 9.99
CA PRO A 185 1.16 0.88 8.91
C PRO A 185 -0.26 0.66 9.45
N GLY A 186 -1.24 0.93 8.60
CA GLY A 186 -2.66 0.74 8.89
C GLY A 186 -3.42 0.07 7.75
N ILE A 187 -4.67 -0.29 8.01
CA ILE A 187 -5.55 -0.86 6.99
C ILE A 187 -6.14 0.28 6.15
N SER A 188 -5.92 0.25 4.83
CA SER A 188 -6.42 1.28 3.92
C SER A 188 -7.91 1.08 3.58
N ALA A 189 -8.58 2.15 3.15
CA ALA A 189 -10.02 2.09 2.84
C ALA A 189 -10.34 1.16 1.65
N PHE A 190 -9.43 1.04 0.67
CA PHE A 190 -9.63 0.17 -0.49
C PHE A 190 -9.67 -1.32 -0.08
N SER A 191 -8.76 -1.74 0.80
CA SER A 191 -8.68 -3.13 1.25
C SER A 191 -9.83 -3.45 2.20
N ALA A 192 -10.22 -2.50 3.05
CA ALA A 192 -11.43 -2.61 3.84
C ALA A 192 -12.68 -2.74 2.96
N ALA A 193 -12.82 -1.92 1.92
CA ALA A 193 -13.95 -1.98 1.00
C ALA A 193 -14.03 -3.32 0.26
N ALA A 194 -12.89 -3.85 -0.19
CA ALA A 194 -12.81 -5.17 -0.81
C ALA A 194 -13.23 -6.28 0.16
N ALA A 195 -12.74 -6.25 1.41
CA ALA A 195 -13.12 -7.22 2.43
C ALA A 195 -14.61 -7.14 2.79
N ARG A 196 -15.19 -5.93 2.87
CA ARG A 196 -16.63 -5.73 3.15
C ARG A 196 -17.54 -6.26 2.03
N MET A 197 -17.02 -6.33 0.81
CA MET A 197 -17.75 -6.83 -0.36
C MET A 197 -17.37 -8.26 -0.76
N ASP A 198 -16.52 -8.91 0.04
CA ASP A 198 -16.02 -10.27 -0.18
C ASP A 198 -15.41 -10.48 -1.58
N VAL A 199 -14.54 -9.55 -1.99
CA VAL A 199 -13.85 -9.62 -3.29
C VAL A 199 -12.35 -9.66 -3.15
N GLU A 200 -11.71 -10.47 -3.99
CA GLU A 200 -10.28 -10.41 -4.24
C GLU A 200 -9.99 -9.38 -5.34
N ILE A 201 -9.06 -8.45 -5.08
CA ILE A 201 -8.74 -7.36 -6.01
C ILE A 201 -7.95 -7.85 -7.23
N THR A 202 -7.15 -8.90 -7.04
CA THR A 202 -6.23 -9.47 -8.03
C THR A 202 -6.60 -10.92 -8.33
N VAL A 203 -7.49 -11.13 -9.30
CA VAL A 203 -7.96 -12.46 -9.69
C VAL A 203 -7.14 -12.99 -10.87
N PRO A 204 -6.67 -14.26 -10.84
CA PRO A 204 -5.94 -14.88 -11.96
C PRO A 204 -6.66 -14.71 -13.30
N GLU A 205 -5.89 -14.40 -14.35
CA GLU A 205 -6.39 -14.17 -15.73
C GLU A 205 -7.41 -13.02 -15.90
N VAL A 206 -7.84 -12.38 -14.82
CA VAL A 206 -8.77 -11.23 -14.86
C VAL A 206 -8.06 -9.92 -14.54
N SER A 207 -7.30 -9.87 -13.44
CA SER A 207 -6.52 -8.69 -13.04
C SER A 207 -5.38 -9.09 -12.10
N GLN A 208 -4.14 -8.74 -12.45
CA GLN A 208 -2.95 -9.03 -11.63
C GLN A 208 -2.26 -7.77 -11.12
N SER A 209 -2.93 -6.63 -11.27
CA SER A 209 -2.42 -5.31 -10.91
C SER A 209 -3.49 -4.52 -10.19
N LEU A 210 -3.07 -3.73 -9.20
CA LEU A 210 -3.89 -2.73 -8.52
C LEU A 210 -3.29 -1.35 -8.75
N ILE A 211 -4.10 -0.42 -9.24
CA ILE A 211 -3.75 1.00 -9.35
C ILE A 211 -4.44 1.76 -8.22
N LEU A 212 -3.66 2.44 -7.38
CA LEU A 212 -4.16 3.37 -6.37
C LEU A 212 -3.98 4.80 -6.88
N THR A 213 -5.07 5.52 -7.09
CA THR A 213 -5.00 6.88 -7.67
C THR A 213 -6.10 7.80 -7.14
N ARG A 214 -6.13 9.04 -7.64
CA ARG A 214 -7.19 10.03 -7.45
C ARG A 214 -7.45 10.76 -8.77
N LEU A 215 -8.65 11.31 -8.92
CA LEU A 215 -8.99 12.11 -10.09
C LEU A 215 -8.17 13.42 -10.14
N GLU A 216 -7.63 13.71 -11.32
CA GLU A 216 -6.93 14.97 -11.63
C GLU A 216 -7.88 16.19 -11.63
N GLY A 217 -7.35 17.40 -11.49
CA GLY A 217 -8.15 18.64 -11.42
C GLY A 217 -8.71 18.96 -10.02
N GLY A 218 -8.15 18.32 -8.98
CA GLY A 218 -8.32 18.74 -7.59
C GLY A 218 -7.45 19.96 -7.22
N ARG A 219 -7.36 20.27 -5.92
CA ARG A 219 -6.53 21.38 -5.41
C ARG A 219 -5.04 21.19 -5.69
N THR A 220 -4.56 19.95 -5.61
CA THR A 220 -3.19 19.58 -5.94
C THR A 220 -3.17 18.96 -7.34
N PRO A 221 -2.34 19.47 -8.26
CA PRO A 221 -2.20 18.87 -9.58
C PRO A 221 -1.69 17.42 -9.47
N MET A 222 -2.02 16.59 -10.47
CA MET A 222 -1.40 15.28 -10.64
C MET A 222 -0.11 15.47 -11.46
N PRO A 223 0.91 14.60 -11.29
CA PRO A 223 2.02 14.54 -12.21
C PRO A 223 1.57 14.25 -13.65
N ASP A 224 2.39 14.66 -14.62
CA ASP A 224 2.13 14.38 -16.03
C ASP A 224 2.02 12.87 -16.28
N GLY A 225 0.97 12.45 -16.99
CA GLY A 225 0.70 11.05 -17.31
C GLY A 225 -0.11 10.27 -16.26
N GLU A 226 -0.27 10.80 -15.05
CA GLU A 226 -1.05 10.17 -13.97
C GLU A 226 -2.54 10.59 -13.98
N THR A 227 -3.20 10.47 -15.13
CA THR A 227 -4.64 10.72 -15.24
C THR A 227 -5.44 9.45 -15.04
N VAL A 228 -6.68 9.56 -14.57
CA VAL A 228 -7.57 8.39 -14.43
C VAL A 228 -7.75 7.66 -15.76
N ALA A 229 -7.91 8.41 -16.87
CA ALA A 229 -8.05 7.84 -18.20
C ALA A 229 -6.79 7.06 -18.64
N SER A 230 -5.60 7.61 -18.39
CA SER A 230 -4.32 6.95 -18.69
C SER A 230 -4.19 5.61 -17.96
N PHE A 231 -4.55 5.58 -16.68
CA PHE A 231 -4.52 4.34 -15.90
C PHE A 231 -5.59 3.34 -16.34
N ALA A 232 -6.81 3.81 -16.65
CA ALA A 232 -7.92 2.96 -17.07
C ALA A 232 -7.63 2.18 -18.37
N ALA A 233 -6.75 2.70 -19.23
CA ALA A 233 -6.32 2.01 -20.45
C ALA A 233 -5.63 0.65 -20.20
N HIS A 234 -5.16 0.40 -18.99
CA HIS A 234 -4.57 -0.90 -18.62
C HIS A 234 -5.61 -1.97 -18.29
N GLY A 235 -6.87 -1.60 -18.00
CA GLY A 235 -7.93 -2.53 -17.61
C GLY A 235 -7.74 -3.22 -16.24
N ALA A 236 -6.68 -2.88 -15.50
CA ALA A 236 -6.38 -3.41 -14.17
C ALA A 236 -7.47 -3.06 -13.15
N THR A 237 -7.39 -3.57 -11.93
CA THR A 237 -8.30 -3.09 -10.86
C THR A 237 -7.79 -1.73 -10.38
N MET A 238 -8.67 -0.74 -10.24
CA MET A 238 -8.31 0.60 -9.81
C MET A 238 -9.09 0.99 -8.56
N ALA A 239 -8.39 1.48 -7.53
CA ALA A 239 -8.99 2.13 -6.39
C ALA A 239 -8.77 3.65 -6.48
N VAL A 240 -9.87 4.39 -6.54
CA VAL A 240 -9.88 5.84 -6.72
C VAL A 240 -10.33 6.55 -5.44
N TYR A 241 -9.44 7.38 -4.91
CA TYR A 241 -9.65 8.21 -3.73
C TYR A 241 -10.00 9.65 -4.11
N LEU A 242 -10.47 10.43 -3.13
CA LEU A 242 -10.58 11.90 -3.21
C LEU A 242 -11.37 12.44 -4.42
N SER A 243 -12.29 11.63 -4.97
CA SER A 243 -12.96 11.91 -6.24
C SER A 243 -14.48 11.99 -6.14
N ALA A 244 -15.05 11.72 -4.95
CA ALA A 244 -16.49 11.57 -4.73
C ALA A 244 -17.33 12.77 -5.16
N ALA A 245 -16.90 13.99 -4.81
CA ALA A 245 -17.59 15.23 -5.20
C ALA A 245 -17.62 15.46 -6.73
N ARG A 246 -16.70 14.83 -7.48
CA ARG A 246 -16.57 14.94 -8.94
C ARG A 246 -16.90 13.61 -9.64
N ASN A 247 -17.83 12.84 -9.06
CA ASN A 247 -18.22 11.51 -9.56
C ASN A 247 -18.60 11.47 -11.06
N LYS A 248 -19.21 12.52 -11.62
CA LYS A 248 -19.51 12.59 -13.06
C LYS A 248 -18.24 12.64 -13.91
N ALA A 249 -17.26 13.44 -13.49
CA ALA A 249 -15.97 13.53 -14.18
C ALA A 249 -15.15 12.25 -14.01
N LEU A 250 -15.22 11.61 -12.83
CA LEU A 250 -14.61 10.31 -12.59
C LEU A 250 -15.16 9.24 -13.55
N GLN A 251 -16.49 9.09 -13.61
CA GLN A 251 -17.13 8.14 -14.53
C GLN A 251 -16.72 8.41 -15.98
N GLN A 252 -16.72 9.67 -16.40
CA GLN A 252 -16.33 10.04 -17.76
C GLN A 252 -14.87 9.65 -18.06
N ALA A 253 -13.94 9.97 -17.16
CA ALA A 253 -12.53 9.65 -17.34
C ALA A 253 -12.26 8.14 -17.39
N LEU A 254 -12.98 7.34 -16.59
CA LEU A 254 -12.88 5.88 -16.60
C LEU A 254 -13.37 5.28 -17.93
N LEU A 255 -14.50 5.79 -18.45
CA LEU A 255 -15.05 5.37 -19.74
C LEU A 255 -14.15 5.79 -20.91
N GLU A 256 -13.68 7.04 -20.92
CA GLU A 256 -12.75 7.56 -21.94
C GLU A 256 -11.41 6.82 -21.94
N GLY A 257 -10.97 6.38 -20.78
CA GLY A 257 -9.75 5.60 -20.62
C GLY A 257 -9.86 4.15 -21.12
N GLY A 258 -11.07 3.63 -21.37
CA GLY A 258 -11.26 2.35 -22.04
C GLY A 258 -11.93 1.25 -21.22
N TYR A 259 -12.38 1.52 -19.99
CA TYR A 259 -13.28 0.56 -19.32
C TYR A 259 -14.62 0.50 -20.04
N ALA A 260 -15.18 -0.71 -20.17
CA ALA A 260 -16.51 -0.91 -20.71
C ALA A 260 -17.57 -0.32 -19.75
N PRO A 261 -18.73 0.17 -20.26
CA PRO A 261 -19.82 0.67 -19.41
C PRO A 261 -20.32 -0.32 -18.35
N GLU A 262 -20.23 -1.62 -18.64
CA GLU A 262 -20.64 -2.73 -17.78
C GLU A 262 -19.55 -3.13 -16.77
N THR A 263 -18.40 -2.44 -16.75
CA THR A 263 -17.31 -2.76 -15.82
C THR A 263 -17.80 -2.63 -14.37
N PRO A 264 -17.65 -3.68 -13.54
CA PRO A 264 -18.10 -3.64 -12.16
C PRO A 264 -17.39 -2.55 -11.36
N CYS A 265 -18.18 -1.83 -10.56
CA CYS A 265 -17.72 -0.85 -9.59
C CYS A 265 -18.23 -1.20 -8.19
N ILE A 266 -17.39 -0.95 -7.20
CA ILE A 266 -17.75 -0.94 -5.78
C ILE A 266 -17.57 0.48 -5.26
N ILE A 267 -18.58 1.00 -4.59
CA ILE A 267 -18.53 2.30 -3.90
C ILE A 267 -18.63 2.03 -2.41
N GLY A 268 -17.57 2.33 -1.67
CA GLY A 268 -17.59 2.29 -0.21
C GLY A 268 -17.63 3.69 0.37
N TYR A 269 -18.66 3.99 1.15
CA TYR A 269 -18.80 5.25 1.91
C TYR A 269 -18.63 4.97 3.39
N ALA A 270 -17.76 5.75 4.06
CA ALA A 270 -17.47 5.62 5.49
C ALA A 270 -17.24 4.15 5.88
N VAL A 271 -16.38 3.46 5.11
CA VAL A 271 -16.18 2.02 5.22
C VAL A 271 -15.75 1.66 6.64
N THR A 272 -16.46 0.73 7.27
CA THR A 272 -16.35 0.28 8.68
C THR A 272 -16.85 1.25 9.76
N TRP A 273 -17.37 2.42 9.39
CA TRP A 273 -18.02 3.33 10.33
C TRP A 273 -19.46 2.86 10.62
N PRO A 274 -20.10 3.32 11.71
CA PRO A 274 -21.51 3.04 11.97
C PRO A 274 -22.45 3.45 10.82
N GLU A 275 -22.13 4.52 10.09
CA GLU A 275 -22.89 5.04 8.95
C GLU A 275 -22.45 4.46 7.59
N GLU A 276 -21.73 3.33 7.59
CA GLU A 276 -21.23 2.70 6.38
C GLU A 276 -22.34 2.48 5.33
N MET A 277 -22.00 2.77 4.07
CA MET A 277 -22.80 2.33 2.93
C MET A 277 -21.90 1.71 1.87
N MET A 278 -22.29 0.52 1.41
CA MET A 278 -21.59 -0.22 0.36
C MET A 278 -22.52 -0.45 -0.82
N PHE A 279 -22.05 -0.14 -2.02
CA PHE A 279 -22.80 -0.32 -3.26
C PHE A 279 -21.97 -1.07 -4.30
N ARG A 280 -22.65 -1.89 -5.09
CA ARG A 280 -22.14 -2.46 -6.32
C ARG A 280 -22.99 -1.94 -7.49
N CYS A 281 -22.35 -1.49 -8.55
CA CYS A 281 -23.02 -1.04 -9.77
C CYS A 281 -22.09 -1.16 -10.97
N ASP A 282 -22.65 -1.06 -12.18
CA ASP A 282 -21.85 -0.91 -13.39
C ASP A 282 -21.27 0.50 -13.49
N LEU A 283 -20.14 0.65 -14.20
CA LEU A 283 -19.49 1.94 -14.43
C LEU A 283 -20.44 2.98 -15.06
N ALA A 284 -21.34 2.55 -15.95
CA ALA A 284 -22.36 3.40 -16.55
C ALA A 284 -23.26 4.11 -15.51
N HIS A 285 -23.48 3.47 -14.36
CA HIS A 285 -24.37 3.92 -13.29
C HIS A 285 -23.62 4.47 -12.07
N LEU A 286 -22.28 4.55 -12.10
CA LEU A 286 -21.44 4.99 -10.99
C LEU A 286 -21.87 6.37 -10.45
N SER A 287 -21.91 7.37 -11.31
CA SER A 287 -22.22 8.74 -10.93
C SER A 287 -23.68 8.90 -10.48
N GLU A 288 -24.61 8.16 -11.09
CA GLU A 288 -26.01 8.14 -10.66
C GLU A 288 -26.16 7.58 -9.24
N THR A 289 -25.56 6.41 -8.98
CA THR A 289 -25.57 5.75 -7.66
C THR A 289 -25.03 6.69 -6.59
N MET A 290 -23.86 7.31 -6.82
CA MET A 290 -23.25 8.24 -5.86
C MET A 290 -24.14 9.47 -5.58
N ARG A 291 -24.81 10.03 -6.60
CA ARG A 291 -25.70 11.19 -6.42
C ARG A 291 -26.98 10.83 -5.66
N ASN A 292 -27.61 9.70 -5.98
CA ASN A 292 -28.86 9.25 -5.36
C ASN A 292 -28.68 9.04 -3.85
N HIS A 293 -27.50 8.57 -3.43
CA HIS A 293 -27.14 8.37 -2.03
C HIS A 293 -26.39 9.55 -1.40
N LYS A 294 -26.20 10.66 -2.13
CA LYS A 294 -25.50 11.87 -1.65
C LYS A 294 -24.08 11.59 -1.16
N LEU A 295 -23.34 10.74 -1.88
CA LEU A 295 -21.97 10.34 -1.55
C LEU A 295 -20.95 11.32 -2.16
N TRP A 296 -20.72 12.45 -1.50
CA TRP A 296 -19.83 13.51 -1.99
C TRP A 296 -18.49 13.61 -1.25
N LYS A 297 -18.30 12.86 -0.16
CA LYS A 297 -17.06 12.77 0.63
C LYS A 297 -16.92 11.38 1.26
N HIS A 298 -15.75 11.08 1.85
CA HIS A 298 -15.45 9.82 2.55
C HIS A 298 -15.82 8.57 1.75
N ALA A 299 -15.66 8.62 0.43
CA ALA A 299 -15.92 7.49 -0.45
C ALA A 299 -14.64 7.04 -1.16
N VAL A 300 -14.48 5.73 -1.26
CA VAL A 300 -13.52 5.05 -2.13
C VAL A 300 -14.31 4.33 -3.23
N VAL A 301 -13.83 4.43 -4.46
CA VAL A 301 -14.41 3.71 -5.62
C VAL A 301 -13.41 2.67 -6.07
N LEU A 302 -13.81 1.41 -6.12
CA LEU A 302 -13.07 0.35 -6.80
C LEU A 302 -13.74 0.09 -8.15
N VAL A 303 -12.95 -0.06 -9.21
CA VAL A 303 -13.46 -0.35 -10.56
C VAL A 303 -12.54 -1.37 -11.24
N GLY A 304 -13.12 -2.37 -11.89
CA GLY A 304 -12.37 -3.35 -12.67
C GLY A 304 -13.09 -4.69 -12.79
N PRO A 305 -12.71 -5.52 -13.78
CA PRO A 305 -13.38 -6.79 -14.05
C PRO A 305 -13.24 -7.81 -12.91
N ALA A 306 -12.17 -7.75 -12.12
CA ALA A 306 -11.99 -8.62 -10.94
C ALA A 306 -13.04 -8.40 -9.84
N LEU A 307 -13.79 -7.30 -9.91
CA LEU A 307 -14.86 -6.97 -8.98
C LEU A 307 -16.22 -7.47 -9.44
N ALA A 308 -16.29 -8.39 -10.41
CA ALA A 308 -17.54 -9.06 -10.78
C ALA A 308 -18.10 -9.86 -9.60
N ASP A 309 -19.41 -10.12 -9.61
CA ASP A 309 -20.03 -11.04 -8.67
C ASP A 309 -20.10 -12.44 -9.29
N GLY A 310 -20.04 -13.49 -8.46
CA GLY A 310 -20.08 -14.87 -8.90
C GLY A 310 -18.73 -15.61 -8.93
N PRO A 311 -18.72 -16.87 -9.38
CA PRO A 311 -17.56 -17.73 -9.32
C PRO A 311 -16.48 -17.32 -10.33
N ILE A 312 -15.21 -17.50 -9.94
CA ILE A 312 -14.08 -17.34 -10.85
C ILE A 312 -13.99 -18.52 -11.82
N GLU A 313 -13.61 -18.25 -13.07
CA GLU A 313 -13.42 -19.28 -14.10
C GLU A 313 -12.07 -19.99 -13.97
N THR A 314 -11.03 -19.26 -13.52
CA THR A 314 -9.66 -19.76 -13.40
C THR A 314 -9.16 -19.60 -11.97
N ARG A 315 -8.64 -20.68 -11.37
CA ARG A 315 -8.03 -20.64 -10.03
C ARG A 315 -6.51 -20.45 -10.08
N SER A 316 -5.95 -19.89 -9.02
CA SER A 316 -4.49 -19.76 -8.84
C SER A 316 -3.80 -21.12 -8.73
N HIS A 317 -2.57 -21.19 -9.25
CA HIS A 317 -1.69 -22.36 -9.11
C HIS A 317 -1.21 -22.57 -7.66
N LEU A 318 -1.34 -21.57 -6.78
CA LEU A 318 -0.86 -21.60 -5.39
C LEU A 318 -1.31 -22.86 -4.63
N TYR A 319 -2.56 -23.26 -4.83
CA TYR A 319 -3.15 -24.45 -4.19
C TYR A 319 -3.39 -25.59 -5.18
N HIS A 320 -2.86 -25.52 -6.41
CA HIS A 320 -3.04 -26.58 -7.39
C HIS A 320 -2.13 -27.78 -7.05
N PRO A 321 -2.66 -29.01 -6.97
CA PRO A 321 -1.87 -30.19 -6.59
C PRO A 321 -0.77 -30.50 -7.61
N GLY A 322 -1.01 -30.22 -8.89
CA GLY A 322 -0.01 -30.33 -9.96
C GLY A 322 1.08 -29.24 -9.98
N PHE A 323 1.05 -28.27 -9.07
CA PHE A 323 2.06 -27.22 -8.99
C PHE A 323 3.02 -27.45 -7.82
N ARG A 324 4.32 -27.53 -8.13
CA ARG A 324 5.39 -27.71 -7.15
C ARG A 324 5.79 -26.36 -6.55
N HIS A 325 5.94 -26.32 -5.24
CA HIS A 325 6.61 -25.21 -4.55
C HIS A 325 7.49 -25.74 -3.41
N GLU A 326 8.14 -24.85 -2.66
CA GLU A 326 9.14 -25.19 -1.63
C GLU A 326 8.68 -26.26 -0.63
N TYR A 327 7.41 -26.20 -0.22
CA TYR A 327 6.82 -27.06 0.82
C TYR A 327 5.92 -28.19 0.29
N ARG A 328 5.71 -28.29 -1.03
CA ARG A 328 4.81 -29.29 -1.62
C ARG A 328 5.36 -29.78 -2.96
N ALA A 329 5.58 -31.09 -3.05
CA ALA A 329 5.82 -31.75 -4.33
C ALA A 329 4.55 -31.67 -5.20
N ALA A 330 4.73 -31.55 -6.52
CA ALA A 330 3.59 -31.69 -7.43
C ALA A 330 3.11 -33.14 -7.44
N ASP A 331 1.80 -33.33 -7.38
CA ASP A 331 1.16 -34.59 -7.74
C ASP A 331 1.29 -34.80 -9.26
N ALA A 332 1.76 -35.98 -9.67
CA ALA A 332 2.13 -36.24 -11.06
C ALA A 332 0.91 -36.24 -12.01
N ASP A 333 -0.20 -36.84 -11.58
CA ASP A 333 -1.42 -36.93 -12.38
C ASP A 333 -2.08 -35.55 -12.49
N ALA A 334 -2.14 -34.80 -11.39
CA ALA A 334 -2.62 -33.42 -11.40
C ALA A 334 -1.71 -32.48 -12.20
N HIS A 335 -0.39 -32.74 -12.26
CA HIS A 335 0.53 -31.97 -13.09
C HIS A 335 0.30 -32.22 -14.58
N ALA A 336 0.04 -33.48 -14.95
CA ALA A 336 -0.31 -33.83 -16.32
C ALA A 336 -1.65 -33.19 -16.74
N ASP A 337 -2.66 -33.22 -15.87
CA ASP A 337 -3.95 -32.55 -16.10
C ASP A 337 -3.77 -31.03 -16.27
N LEU A 338 -3.04 -30.39 -15.35
CA LEU A 338 -2.74 -28.96 -15.40
C LEU A 338 -2.05 -28.56 -16.72
N THR A 339 -1.09 -29.36 -17.17
CA THR A 339 -0.36 -29.09 -18.42
C THR A 339 -1.26 -29.19 -19.64
N THR A 340 -2.26 -30.07 -19.58
CA THR A 340 -3.16 -30.34 -20.72
C THR A 340 -4.34 -29.37 -20.77
N HIS A 341 -4.91 -29.02 -19.61
CA HIS A 341 -6.20 -28.34 -19.52
C HIS A 341 -6.13 -26.95 -18.86
N GLY A 342 -4.97 -26.53 -18.35
CA GLY A 342 -4.84 -25.31 -17.56
C GLY A 342 -5.53 -25.42 -16.19
N THR A 343 -5.66 -24.31 -15.48
CA THR A 343 -6.45 -24.26 -14.24
C THR A 343 -7.90 -23.93 -14.51
N ARG A 344 -8.78 -24.55 -13.72
CA ARG A 344 -10.23 -24.35 -13.76
C ARG A 344 -10.76 -23.94 -12.38
N GLY A 345 -11.82 -23.16 -12.36
CA GLY A 345 -12.51 -22.72 -11.16
C GLY A 345 -13.07 -23.90 -10.37
N VAL A 346 -13.27 -23.71 -9.06
CA VAL A 346 -13.68 -24.80 -8.15
C VAL A 346 -15.06 -25.38 -8.51
N TYR A 347 -15.91 -24.59 -9.17
CA TYR A 347 -17.25 -25.02 -9.59
C TYR A 347 -17.30 -25.66 -10.98
N ASP A 348 -16.20 -25.68 -11.73
CA ASP A 348 -16.13 -26.39 -13.00
C ASP A 348 -15.96 -27.90 -12.75
N GLN A 349 -17.07 -28.64 -12.77
CA GLN A 349 -17.11 -30.09 -12.53
C GLN A 349 -16.73 -30.95 -13.74
N SER A 350 -16.02 -30.41 -14.74
CA SER A 350 -15.61 -31.16 -15.93
C SER A 350 -14.43 -32.12 -15.70
N THR A 351 -14.47 -32.93 -14.62
CA THR A 351 -13.75 -34.23 -14.48
C THR A 351 -14.25 -34.97 -13.22
N THR A 352 -15.32 -35.76 -13.35
CA THR A 352 -15.43 -36.97 -12.51
C THR A 352 -14.63 -38.06 -13.23
N PRO A 353 -13.67 -38.76 -12.59
CA PRO A 353 -13.07 -39.93 -13.20
C PRO A 353 -14.16 -40.96 -13.48
N ASP A 354 -14.24 -41.44 -14.72
CA ASP A 354 -15.09 -42.54 -15.14
C ASP A 354 -14.77 -43.76 -14.24
N PRO A 355 -15.72 -44.33 -13.47
CA PRO A 355 -15.46 -45.52 -12.66
C PRO A 355 -15.42 -46.73 -13.58
N LYS A 356 -14.36 -46.85 -14.38
CA LYS A 356 -13.96 -48.09 -15.05
C LYS A 356 -12.81 -48.72 -14.27
N ASP A 357 -13.12 -49.19 -13.07
CA ASP A 357 -12.41 -50.31 -12.46
C ASP A 357 -13.33 -51.01 -11.46
N ASN A 358 -14.22 -51.86 -11.98
CA ASN A 358 -14.78 -53.02 -11.30
C ASN A 358 -15.67 -53.79 -12.31
N SER A 359 -15.02 -54.64 -13.11
CA SER A 359 -15.66 -55.77 -13.78
C SER A 359 -14.89 -57.03 -13.46
#